data_AF-A0A377C0H9-F1
#
_entry.id   AF-A0A377C0H9-F1
#
_cell.length_a   1.000
_cell.length_b   1.000
_cell.length_c   1.000
_cell.angle_alpha   90.00
_cell.angle_beta   90.00
_cell.angle_gamma   90.00
#
_symmetry.space_group_name_H-M   'P 1'
#
loop_
_entity.id
_entity.type
_entity.pdbx_description
1 polymer ?
#
loop_
_entity_poly.entity_id
_entity_poly.type
_entity_poly.pdbx_seq_one_letter_code
_entity_poly.pdbx_strand_id
1 'polypeptide(L)'
;MPQLLLRVKQMLHRWGVKATDDRTLEVTLEQPVPWFTTMLAWPTLFPVPHHVIAKHGDSWSKPENMVYNGAFVLDQWVVNEKITARKNPKYRDAQHTVLQQVEYLALDNSVTGYNRYRAGEVDLTWVPAQQIPAIEKITAWRATNYSASEQRILQLQP
;
A
#
# COMPACT_ATOMS: atom_id res chain seq x y z
N MET A 1 -32.21 7.42 8.59
CA MET A 1 -30.83 7.43 9.12
C MET A 1 -30.67 6.89 10.56
N PRO A 2 -31.57 7.14 11.55
CA PRO A 2 -31.35 6.69 12.94
C PRO A 2 -31.37 5.15 13.13
N GLN A 3 -32.20 4.44 12.36
CA GLN A 3 -32.38 2.99 12.54
C GLN A 3 -31.18 2.13 12.08
N LEU A 4 -30.38 2.62 11.12
CA LEU A 4 -29.18 1.93 10.64
C LEU A 4 -28.04 2.00 11.67
N LEU A 5 -27.86 3.16 12.30
CA LEU A 5 -26.92 3.34 13.42
C LEU A 5 -27.28 2.46 14.63
N LEU A 6 -28.58 2.30 14.91
CA LEU A 6 -29.05 1.43 15.98
C LEU A 6 -28.79 -0.06 15.68
N ARG A 7 -29.00 -0.51 14.43
CA ARG A 7 -28.70 -1.88 14.01
C ARG A 7 -27.21 -2.20 14.05
N VAL A 8 -26.35 -1.27 13.65
CA VAL A 8 -24.89 -1.45 13.76
C VAL A 8 -24.49 -1.55 15.23
N LYS A 9 -24.96 -0.66 16.11
CA LYS A 9 -24.68 -0.72 17.56
C LYS A 9 -25.14 -2.04 18.22
N GLN A 10 -26.26 -2.61 17.77
CA GLN A 10 -26.79 -3.88 18.27
C GLN A 10 -26.07 -5.12 17.69
N MET A 11 -25.55 -5.06 16.46
CA MET A 11 -24.69 -6.12 15.91
C MET A 11 -23.34 -6.14 16.62
N LEU A 12 -22.73 -4.98 16.82
CA LEU A 12 -21.43 -4.78 17.45
C LEU A 12 -21.28 -5.47 18.83
N HIS A 13 -22.32 -5.41 19.68
CA HIS A 13 -22.33 -6.10 20.98
C HIS A 13 -22.24 -7.64 20.89
N ARG A 14 -22.75 -8.25 19.81
CA ARG A 14 -22.69 -9.71 19.63
C ARG A 14 -21.32 -10.21 19.14
N TRP A 15 -20.45 -9.31 18.68
CA TRP A 15 -19.19 -9.65 17.99
C TRP A 15 -17.96 -9.03 18.67
N GLY A 16 -18.11 -8.51 19.90
CA GLY A 16 -16.97 -8.02 20.69
C GLY A 16 -16.33 -6.74 20.15
N VAL A 17 -16.99 -5.95 19.30
CA VAL A 17 -16.45 -4.69 18.77
C VAL A 17 -17.46 -3.59 19.01
N LYS A 18 -17.10 -2.44 19.57
CA LYS A 18 -18.01 -1.29 19.71
C LYS A 18 -17.27 0.04 19.58
N ALA A 19 -17.91 1.02 18.95
CA ALA A 19 -17.46 2.41 19.01
C ALA A 19 -18.10 3.08 20.24
N THR A 20 -17.28 3.50 21.20
CA THR A 20 -17.76 4.20 22.42
C THR A 20 -17.98 5.68 22.16
N ASP A 21 -17.25 6.26 21.20
CA ASP A 21 -17.41 7.61 20.66
C ASP A 21 -16.88 7.67 19.21
N ASP A 22 -16.81 8.87 18.61
CA ASP A 22 -16.41 9.08 17.22
C ASP A 22 -14.93 8.75 16.92
N ARG A 23 -14.08 8.61 17.95
CA ARG A 23 -12.62 8.39 17.83
C ARG A 23 -12.11 7.20 18.63
N THR A 24 -12.98 6.49 19.35
CA THR A 24 -12.60 5.36 20.21
C THR A 24 -13.33 4.08 19.81
N LEU A 25 -12.55 3.04 19.48
CA LEU A 25 -13.02 1.69 19.19
C LEU A 25 -12.56 0.75 20.30
N GLU A 26 -13.51 0.10 20.97
CA GLU A 26 -13.25 -0.95 21.96
C GLU A 26 -13.45 -2.32 21.30
N VAL A 27 -12.47 -3.21 21.50
CA VAL A 27 -12.51 -4.60 21.03
C VAL A 27 -12.31 -5.54 22.22
N THR A 28 -13.28 -6.42 22.45
CA THR A 28 -13.25 -7.49 23.45
C THR A 28 -12.88 -8.79 22.75
N LEU A 29 -11.81 -9.43 23.23
CA LEU A 29 -11.34 -10.73 22.72
C LEU A 29 -11.81 -11.84 23.66
N GLU A 30 -12.15 -13.00 23.11
CA GLU A 30 -12.53 -14.19 23.92
C GLU A 30 -11.35 -14.75 24.73
N GLN A 31 -10.14 -14.59 24.21
CA GLN A 31 -8.89 -15.01 24.84
C GLN A 31 -7.77 -14.00 24.54
N PRO A 32 -6.68 -13.99 25.33
CA PRO A 32 -5.53 -13.14 25.04
C PRO A 32 -4.92 -13.48 23.67
N VAL A 33 -4.81 -12.47 22.79
CA VAL A 33 -4.17 -12.60 21.46
C VAL A 33 -3.01 -11.58 21.37
N PRO A 34 -1.77 -11.95 21.71
CA PRO A 34 -0.64 -11.02 21.77
C PRO A 34 -0.32 -10.31 20.44
N TRP A 35 -0.64 -10.93 19.30
CA TRP A 35 -0.42 -10.37 17.96
C TRP A 35 -1.62 -9.61 17.38
N PHE A 36 -2.64 -9.32 18.20
CA PHE A 36 -3.86 -8.65 17.74
C PHE A 36 -3.57 -7.30 17.05
N THR A 37 -2.66 -6.50 17.60
CA THR A 37 -2.28 -5.21 17.03
C THR A 37 -1.60 -5.34 15.67
N THR A 38 -0.77 -6.36 15.48
CA THR A 38 -0.16 -6.67 14.18
C THR A 38 -1.21 -7.13 13.18
N MET A 39 -2.21 -7.90 13.63
CA MET A 39 -3.31 -8.34 12.77
C MET A 39 -4.10 -7.15 12.20
N LEU A 40 -4.29 -6.07 12.97
CA LEU A 40 -4.99 -4.85 12.51
C LEU A 40 -4.30 -4.15 11.32
N ALA A 41 -3.05 -4.48 11.00
CA ALA A 41 -2.36 -3.97 9.82
C ALA A 41 -2.75 -4.70 8.51
N TRP A 42 -3.54 -5.78 8.60
CA TRP A 42 -3.93 -6.56 7.43
C TRP A 42 -5.05 -5.86 6.64
N PRO A 43 -5.01 -5.91 5.29
CA PRO A 43 -6.00 -5.21 4.44
C PRO A 43 -7.47 -5.59 4.70
N THR A 44 -7.72 -6.81 5.16
CA THR A 44 -9.07 -7.29 5.50
C THR A 44 -9.71 -6.55 6.67
N LEU A 45 -8.91 -5.87 7.48
CA LEU A 45 -9.35 -5.10 8.64
C LEU A 45 -9.29 -3.58 8.40
N PHE A 46 -8.97 -3.16 7.18
CA PHE A 46 -9.00 -1.74 6.83
C PHE A 46 -10.44 -1.20 6.90
N PRO A 47 -10.63 0.04 7.38
CA PRO A 47 -11.95 0.62 7.49
C PRO A 47 -12.56 0.88 6.11
N VAL A 48 -13.85 0.64 5.98
CA VAL A 48 -14.62 0.93 4.76
C VAL A 48 -15.61 2.09 4.97
N PRO A 49 -15.85 2.92 3.96
CA PRO A 49 -16.65 4.14 4.11
C PRO A 49 -18.16 3.82 4.12
N HIS A 50 -18.73 3.60 5.31
CA HIS A 50 -20.14 3.24 5.47
C HIS A 50 -21.11 4.20 4.74
N HIS A 51 -20.83 5.50 4.71
CA HIS A 51 -21.67 6.49 4.03
C HIS A 51 -21.70 6.31 2.50
N VAL A 52 -20.59 5.88 1.89
CA VAL A 52 -20.54 5.58 0.45
C VAL A 52 -21.21 4.25 0.16
N ILE A 53 -20.97 3.23 0.98
CA ILE A 53 -21.61 1.92 0.84
C ILE A 53 -23.14 2.04 0.95
N ALA A 54 -23.64 2.81 1.93
CA ALA A 54 -25.06 3.04 2.09
C ALA A 54 -25.71 3.73 0.88
N LYS A 55 -24.94 4.50 0.10
CA LYS A 55 -25.42 5.23 -1.08
C LYS A 55 -25.28 4.43 -2.38
N HIS A 56 -24.19 3.68 -2.53
CA HIS A 56 -23.79 3.04 -3.79
C HIS A 56 -23.84 1.51 -3.77
N GLY A 57 -24.11 0.89 -2.62
CA GLY A 57 -24.15 -0.56 -2.47
C GLY A 57 -22.86 -1.22 -2.96
N ASP A 58 -22.98 -2.32 -3.68
CA ASP A 58 -21.84 -3.08 -4.24
C ASP A 58 -21.00 -2.28 -5.24
N SER A 59 -21.53 -1.17 -5.78
CA SER A 59 -20.79 -0.30 -6.70
C SER A 59 -19.92 0.75 -5.99
N TRP A 60 -19.84 0.74 -4.65
CA TRP A 60 -19.03 1.70 -3.88
C TRP A 60 -17.54 1.68 -4.24
N SER A 61 -17.04 0.53 -4.72
CA SER A 61 -15.64 0.32 -5.09
C SER A 61 -15.33 0.63 -6.55
N LYS A 62 -16.31 1.11 -7.33
CA LYS A 62 -16.04 1.59 -8.70
C LYS A 62 -15.31 2.94 -8.67
N PRO A 63 -14.44 3.24 -9.65
CA PRO A 63 -13.65 4.48 -9.69
C PRO A 63 -14.44 5.76 -9.40
N GLU A 64 -15.66 5.87 -9.94
CA GLU A 64 -16.53 7.03 -9.80
C GLU A 64 -17.12 7.23 -8.39
N ASN A 65 -17.09 6.20 -7.54
CA ASN A 65 -17.71 6.21 -6.21
C ASN A 65 -16.69 6.06 -5.07
N MET A 66 -15.48 5.58 -5.34
CA MET A 66 -14.48 5.30 -4.32
C MET A 66 -14.07 6.56 -3.54
N VAL A 67 -13.86 6.38 -2.23
CA VAL A 67 -13.26 7.37 -1.35
C VAL A 67 -12.10 6.75 -0.57
N TYR A 68 -11.14 7.58 -0.18
CA TYR A 68 -9.84 7.14 0.32
C TYR A 68 -9.50 7.80 1.66
N ASN A 69 -8.90 7.03 2.57
CA ASN A 69 -8.30 7.51 3.81
C ASN A 69 -6.78 7.26 3.88
N GLY A 70 -6.19 6.68 2.83
CA GLY A 70 -4.75 6.38 2.72
C GLY A 70 -3.96 7.49 2.04
N ALA A 71 -2.65 7.26 1.84
CA ALA A 71 -1.71 8.23 1.28
C ALA A 71 -1.93 8.58 -0.20
N PHE A 72 -2.64 7.73 -0.94
CA PHE A 72 -2.94 7.94 -2.36
C PHE A 72 -4.44 7.80 -2.64
N VAL A 73 -4.88 8.45 -3.71
CA VAL A 73 -6.20 8.32 -4.32
C VAL A 73 -6.05 7.78 -5.74
N LEU A 74 -7.08 7.08 -6.23
CA LEU A 74 -7.12 6.69 -7.64
C LEU A 74 -7.25 7.95 -8.50
N ASP A 75 -6.39 8.03 -9.51
CA ASP A 75 -6.50 9.02 -10.58
C ASP A 75 -7.07 8.38 -11.84
N GLN A 76 -6.47 7.27 -12.28
CA GLN A 76 -6.88 6.57 -13.49
C GLN A 76 -6.87 5.05 -13.26
N TRP A 77 -7.85 4.36 -13.81
CA TRP A 77 -7.85 2.90 -13.93
C TRP A 77 -8.17 2.50 -15.35
N VAL A 78 -7.18 1.92 -16.03
CA VAL A 78 -7.34 1.24 -17.32
C VAL A 78 -7.24 -0.25 -17.08
N VAL A 79 -8.36 -0.96 -17.27
CA VAL A 79 -8.50 -2.39 -16.97
C VAL A 79 -7.45 -3.19 -17.76
N ASN A 80 -6.75 -4.09 -17.07
CA ASN A 80 -5.67 -4.93 -17.61
C ASN A 80 -4.44 -4.18 -18.15
N GLU A 81 -4.33 -2.87 -17.93
CA GLU A 81 -3.18 -2.08 -18.40
C GLU A 81 -2.48 -1.40 -17.21
N LYS A 82 -3.15 -0.47 -16.54
CA LYS A 82 -2.53 0.30 -15.46
C LYS A 82 -3.52 0.93 -14.49
N ILE A 83 -3.02 1.18 -13.29
CA ILE A 83 -3.64 2.03 -12.27
C ILE A 83 -2.68 3.18 -11.98
N THR A 84 -3.15 4.41 -12.13
CA THR A 84 -2.44 5.62 -11.70
C THR A 84 -3.04 6.09 -10.38
N ALA A 85 -2.19 6.23 -9.37
CA ALA A 85 -2.55 6.74 -8.06
C ALA A 85 -1.81 8.06 -7.80
N ARG A 86 -2.51 9.08 -7.30
CA ARG A 86 -1.92 10.37 -6.94
C ARG A 86 -1.97 10.61 -5.44
N LYS A 87 -1.01 11.39 -4.93
CA LYS A 87 -0.93 11.76 -3.51
C LYS A 87 -2.28 12.30 -3.02
N ASN A 88 -2.74 11.80 -1.88
CA ASN A 88 -3.95 12.26 -1.22
C ASN A 88 -3.62 13.44 -0.29
N PRO A 89 -4.01 14.69 -0.63
CA PRO A 89 -3.74 15.85 0.23
C PRO A 89 -4.52 15.81 1.55
N LYS A 90 -5.59 14.99 1.65
CA LYS A 90 -6.40 14.83 2.86
C LYS A 90 -5.90 13.70 3.78
N TYR A 91 -4.83 13.01 3.40
CA TYR A 91 -4.24 11.98 4.24
C TYR A 91 -3.64 12.59 5.51
N ARG A 92 -3.82 11.93 6.66
CA ARG A 92 -3.34 12.43 7.96
C ARG A 92 -1.85 12.76 7.98
N ASP A 93 -1.05 12.07 7.16
CA ASP A 93 0.39 12.22 7.09
C ASP A 93 0.86 12.64 5.68
N ALA A 94 0.03 13.43 4.99
CA ALA A 94 0.34 13.91 3.65
C ALA A 94 1.63 14.73 3.58
N GLN A 95 2.02 15.40 4.67
CA GLN A 95 3.24 16.21 4.72
C GLN A 95 4.51 15.36 4.55
N HIS A 96 4.53 14.13 5.07
CA HIS A 96 5.66 13.19 4.93
C HIS A 96 5.54 12.27 3.71
N THR A 97 4.43 12.33 2.97
CA THR A 97 4.27 11.58 1.72
C THR A 97 5.06 12.25 0.59
N VAL A 98 6.22 11.70 0.24
CA VAL A 98 7.15 12.27 -0.75
C VAL A 98 6.69 12.03 -2.20
N LEU A 99 6.26 10.81 -2.50
CA LEU A 99 5.81 10.43 -3.85
C LEU A 99 4.53 11.20 -4.21
N GLN A 100 4.51 11.78 -5.42
CA GLN A 100 3.37 12.54 -5.93
C GLN A 100 2.41 11.67 -6.73
N GLN A 101 2.94 10.69 -7.46
CA GLN A 101 2.20 9.78 -8.30
C GLN A 101 2.90 8.42 -8.31
N VAL A 102 2.11 7.35 -8.41
CA VAL A 102 2.59 5.98 -8.58
C VAL A 102 1.77 5.34 -9.69
N GLU A 103 2.46 4.65 -10.60
CA GLU A 103 1.82 3.88 -11.68
C GLU A 103 2.05 2.39 -11.43
N TYR A 104 0.94 1.65 -11.33
CA TYR A 104 0.93 0.20 -11.20
C TYR A 104 0.59 -0.40 -12.56
N LEU A 105 1.57 -1.04 -13.20
CA LEU A 105 1.35 -1.73 -14.48
C LEU A 105 0.84 -3.16 -14.23
N ALA A 106 -0.16 -3.56 -15.00
CA ALA A 106 -0.60 -4.94 -15.07
C ALA A 106 0.38 -5.72 -15.95
N LEU A 107 1.32 -6.43 -15.32
CA LEU A 107 2.32 -7.24 -16.01
C LEU A 107 2.09 -8.72 -15.72
N ASP A 108 2.00 -9.53 -16.77
CA ASP A 108 1.61 -10.94 -16.66
C ASP A 108 2.68 -11.84 -16.04
N ASN A 109 3.95 -11.43 -16.09
CA ASN A 109 5.05 -12.22 -15.54
C ASN A 109 6.28 -11.38 -15.19
N SER A 110 7.12 -11.94 -14.31
CA SER A 110 8.34 -11.30 -13.83
C SER A 110 9.39 -11.08 -14.92
N VAL A 111 9.41 -11.90 -15.98
CA VAL A 111 10.35 -11.73 -17.09
C VAL A 111 10.07 -10.44 -17.86
N THR A 112 8.80 -10.17 -18.14
CA THR A 112 8.34 -8.94 -18.79
C THR A 112 8.65 -7.73 -17.92
N GLY A 113 8.32 -7.79 -16.62
CA GLY A 113 8.66 -6.72 -15.67
C GLY A 113 10.16 -6.45 -15.56
N TYR A 114 10.98 -7.50 -15.52
CA TYR A 114 12.43 -7.35 -15.49
C TYR A 114 13.01 -6.71 -16.76
N ASN A 115 12.50 -7.08 -17.94
CA ASN A 115 12.93 -6.45 -19.19
C ASN A 115 12.55 -4.97 -19.24
N ARG A 116 11.32 -4.62 -18.81
CA ARG A 116 10.87 -3.22 -18.71
C ARG A 116 11.68 -2.43 -17.68
N TYR A 117 12.05 -3.05 -16.56
CA TYR A 117 12.95 -2.42 -15.57
C TYR A 117 14.31 -2.09 -16.19
N ARG A 118 14.90 -3.05 -16.92
CA ARG A 118 16.18 -2.84 -17.62
C ARG A 118 16.10 -1.79 -18.73
N ALA A 119 14.92 -1.59 -19.31
CA ALA A 119 14.65 -0.54 -20.28
C ALA A 119 14.38 0.83 -19.63
N GLY A 120 14.29 0.91 -18.29
CA GLY A 120 13.96 2.14 -17.56
C GLY A 120 12.48 2.52 -17.59
N GLU A 121 11.61 1.57 -17.96
CA GLU A 121 10.14 1.81 -18.05
C GLU A 121 9.42 1.57 -16.72
N VAL A 122 10.03 0.82 -15.78
CA VAL A 122 9.51 0.62 -14.43
C VAL A 122 10.64 0.74 -13.41
N ASP A 123 10.33 1.29 -12.23
CA ASP A 123 11.30 1.48 -11.16
C ASP A 123 11.41 0.28 -10.21
N LEU A 124 10.38 -0.57 -10.16
CA LEU A 124 10.31 -1.72 -9.26
C LEU A 124 9.63 -2.90 -9.95
N THR A 125 10.24 -4.09 -9.82
CA THR A 125 9.70 -5.34 -10.37
C THR A 125 10.16 -6.54 -9.55
N TRP A 126 9.47 -7.66 -9.71
CA TRP A 126 9.98 -8.96 -9.31
C TRP A 126 11.15 -9.39 -10.19
N VAL A 127 12.12 -10.06 -9.57
CA VAL A 127 13.29 -10.62 -10.27
C VAL A 127 13.01 -12.08 -10.65
N PRO A 128 13.11 -12.46 -11.94
CA PRO A 128 13.04 -13.85 -12.35
C PRO A 128 14.16 -14.66 -11.70
N ALA A 129 13.85 -15.86 -11.21
CA ALA A 129 14.82 -16.69 -10.46
C ALA A 129 16.13 -16.93 -11.23
N GLN A 130 16.05 -17.09 -12.55
CA GLN A 130 17.20 -17.32 -13.44
C GLN A 130 18.14 -16.11 -13.51
N GLN A 131 17.65 -14.91 -13.21
CA GLN A 131 18.44 -13.67 -13.24
C GLN A 131 19.16 -13.39 -11.91
N ILE A 132 18.75 -14.03 -10.80
CA ILE A 132 19.31 -13.79 -9.46
C ILE A 132 20.84 -13.95 -9.44
N PRO A 133 21.43 -15.06 -9.93
CA PRO A 133 22.89 -15.24 -9.86
C PRO A 133 23.68 -14.19 -10.65
N ALA A 134 23.11 -13.68 -11.75
CA ALA A 134 23.75 -12.65 -12.57
C ALA A 134 23.73 -11.29 -11.86
N ILE A 135 22.62 -10.94 -11.21
CA ILE A 135 22.47 -9.70 -10.46
C ILE A 135 23.38 -9.69 -9.23
N GLU A 136 23.44 -10.79 -8.48
CA GLU A 136 24.31 -10.91 -7.30
C GLU A 136 25.77 -10.65 -7.64
N LYS A 137 26.27 -11.16 -8.79
CA LYS A 137 27.64 -10.89 -9.25
C LYS A 137 27.87 -9.40 -9.54
N ILE A 138 26.90 -8.72 -10.15
CA ILE A 138 26.98 -7.28 -10.45
C ILE A 138 26.96 -6.47 -9.16
N THR A 139 26.08 -6.81 -8.22
CA THR A 139 25.96 -6.11 -6.92
C THR A 139 27.20 -6.35 -6.07
N ALA A 140 27.74 -7.57 -6.04
CA ALA A 140 29.01 -7.86 -5.35
C ALA A 140 30.16 -7.06 -5.97
N TRP A 141 30.28 -7.05 -7.31
CA TRP A 141 31.27 -6.22 -8.00
C TRP A 141 31.11 -4.74 -7.68
N ARG A 142 29.88 -4.21 -7.65
CA ARG A 142 29.61 -2.81 -7.28
C ARG A 142 29.98 -2.53 -5.83
N ALA A 143 29.60 -3.37 -4.87
CA ALA A 143 29.93 -3.18 -3.45
C ALA A 143 31.45 -3.18 -3.21
N THR A 144 32.19 -4.06 -3.88
CA THR A 144 33.65 -4.13 -3.78
C THR A 144 34.33 -2.93 -4.44
N ASN A 145 33.84 -2.46 -5.59
CA ASN A 145 34.50 -1.38 -6.33
C ASN A 145 34.05 0.02 -5.94
N TYR A 146 32.84 0.19 -5.40
CA TYR A 146 32.37 1.46 -4.87
C TYR A 146 33.19 1.85 -3.63
N SER A 147 33.42 0.91 -2.71
CA SER A 147 34.28 1.12 -1.53
C SER A 147 35.75 1.39 -1.90
N ALA A 148 36.28 0.70 -2.91
CA ALA A 148 37.63 0.96 -3.43
C ALA A 148 37.76 2.34 -4.10
N SER A 149 36.71 2.82 -4.78
CA SER A 149 36.69 4.15 -5.39
C SER A 149 36.59 5.28 -4.36
N GLU A 150 35.82 5.11 -3.29
CA GLU A 150 35.74 6.07 -2.18
C GLU A 150 37.07 6.18 -1.43
N GLN A 151 37.76 5.06 -1.18
CA GLN A 151 39.11 5.08 -0.58
C GLN A 151 40.14 5.77 -1.47
N ARG A 152 40.06 5.62 -2.80
CA ARG A 152 40.93 6.30 -3.75
C ARG A 152 40.65 7.81 -3.80
N ILE A 153 39.40 8.24 -3.68
CA ILE A 153 39.03 9.67 -3.64
C ILE A 153 39.54 10.35 -2.36
N LEU A 154 39.48 9.66 -1.21
CA LEU A 154 40.00 10.17 0.07
C LEU A 154 41.55 10.26 0.10
N GLN A 155 42.24 9.47 -0.71
CA GLN A 155 43.71 9.53 -0.85
C GLN A 155 44.20 10.57 -1.87
N LEU A 156 43.29 11.18 -2.64
CA LEU A 156 43.59 12.19 -3.67
C LEU A 156 43.23 13.62 -3.25
N GLN A 157 42.75 13.82 -2.01
CA GLN A 157 42.61 15.15 -1.44
C GLN A 157 43.98 15.58 -0.85
N PRO A 158 44.51 16.76 -1.23
CA PRO A 158 45.82 17.24 -0.76
C PRO A 158 45.83 17.57 0.73
#